data_AF-A0A349Z4I4-F1
#
_entry.id   AF-A0A349Z4I4-F1
#
_cell.length_a   1.000
_cell.length_b   1.000
_cell.length_c   1.000
_cell.angle_alpha   90.00
_cell.angle_beta   90.00
_cell.angle_gamma   90.00
#
_symmetry.space_group_name_H-M   'P 1'
#
loop_
_entity.id
_entity.type
_entity.pdbx_description
1 polymer ?
#
loop_
_entity_poly.entity_id
_entity_poly.type
_entity_poly.pdbx_seq_one_letter_code
_entity_poly.pdbx_strand_id
1 'polypeptide(L)'
;MLNQNSFFKVLVVLFMVLMCGLYALPNLYGEDNAVQISGSRNATVTAALESRITSALAEQNIPIKSVEFENEQLLIRLPDSDSQLKARDFLDRELGTDYVVAMNLAPDTPQWLEGLGGTPMKLGLDLRGGVHFLMEVDMNEAIGKSLEDAESDFRTALREEKLRYRSVNVRDGYIDIQFRDEETLDKAEFFLENRNRDLTYQEMDDLVLRARFSEQKLAEIRDYAVKQNITIIRNRVNQLGVAEPVVQKQGAERIVVQLPGIQDTAQAKEILNATATLEFRMVDQDNDVRDAIAGRVPPGSQLLYEGERPVLLDKRVVVTGNHIIDANSGVDEYGLPQVSISLDSEGGNKMSRNTRENVGKPMATVFIEYKATGERDANDKLIFERHEEVINVATIRGQFASNFQITGLDSPKEARDL
;
A
#
# COMPACT_ATOMS: atom_id res chain seq x y z
N MET A 1 12.14 -43.09 -54.51
CA MET A 1 12.75 -41.76 -54.31
C MET A 1 11.65 -40.81 -53.88
N LEU A 2 11.62 -40.37 -52.62
CA LEU A 2 10.59 -39.43 -52.16
C LEU A 2 11.10 -38.32 -51.24
N ASN A 3 12.41 -38.23 -50.98
CA ASN A 3 12.97 -37.12 -50.22
C ASN A 3 14.05 -36.43 -51.07
N GLN A 4 13.79 -35.18 -51.50
CA GLN A 4 14.72 -34.37 -52.30
C GLN A 4 15.78 -33.67 -51.43
N ASN A 5 15.68 -33.78 -50.10
CA ASN A 5 16.60 -33.16 -49.14
C ASN A 5 17.74 -34.10 -48.76
N SER A 6 18.96 -33.55 -48.61
CA SER A 6 20.12 -34.27 -48.06
C SER A 6 19.77 -34.85 -46.69
N PHE A 7 20.12 -36.11 -46.45
CA PHE A 7 19.87 -36.84 -45.20
C PHE A 7 20.27 -36.02 -43.96
N PHE A 8 21.37 -35.28 -44.04
CA PHE A 8 21.85 -34.42 -42.97
C PHE A 8 20.91 -33.24 -42.67
N LYS A 9 20.30 -32.64 -43.70
CA LYS A 9 19.30 -31.57 -43.52
C LYS A 9 18.05 -32.10 -42.81
N VAL A 10 17.61 -33.31 -43.16
CA VAL A 10 16.46 -33.95 -42.51
C VAL A 10 16.76 -34.23 -41.03
N LEU A 11 17.98 -34.70 -40.72
CA LEU A 11 18.40 -34.98 -39.35
C LEU A 11 18.48 -33.69 -38.50
N VAL A 12 19.00 -32.60 -39.06
CA VAL A 12 19.02 -31.28 -38.39
C VAL A 12 17.61 -30.76 -38.14
N VAL A 13 16.70 -30.86 -39.13
CA VAL A 13 15.30 -30.45 -38.96
C VAL A 13 14.61 -31.29 -37.88
N LEU A 14 14.82 -32.60 -37.87
CA LEU A 14 14.21 -33.50 -36.89
C LEU A 14 14.75 -33.21 -35.47
N PHE A 15 16.05 -32.95 -35.34
CA PHE A 15 16.65 -32.51 -34.07
C PHE A 15 16.06 -31.17 -33.60
N MET A 16 15.88 -30.21 -34.51
CA MET A 16 15.28 -28.91 -34.18
C MET A 16 13.82 -29.05 -33.74
N VAL A 17 13.02 -29.88 -34.42
CA VAL A 17 11.64 -30.16 -34.02
C VAL A 17 11.58 -30.84 -32.65
N LEU A 18 12.50 -31.78 -32.38
CA LEU A 18 12.58 -32.46 -31.09
C LEU A 18 12.96 -31.49 -29.96
N MET A 19 13.90 -30.58 -30.21
CA MET A 19 14.23 -29.49 -29.29
C MET A 19 13.04 -28.55 -29.06
N CYS A 20 12.34 -28.10 -30.10
CA CYS A 20 11.13 -27.30 -29.94
C CYS A 20 10.05 -28.05 -29.14
N GLY A 21 9.89 -29.36 -29.37
CA GLY A 21 8.99 -30.21 -28.59
C GLY A 21 9.39 -30.32 -27.12
N LEU A 22 10.69 -30.45 -26.84
CA LEU A 22 11.23 -30.47 -25.48
C LEU A 22 10.95 -29.17 -24.71
N TYR A 23 11.10 -28.02 -25.36
CA TYR A 23 10.78 -26.72 -24.75
C TYR A 23 9.28 -26.41 -24.70
N ALA A 24 8.44 -27.08 -25.49
CA ALA A 24 6.99 -26.94 -25.45
C ALA A 24 6.32 -27.88 -24.43
N LEU A 25 6.99 -28.99 -24.07
CA LEU A 25 6.54 -29.99 -23.10
C LEU A 25 6.08 -29.43 -21.74
N PRO A 26 6.69 -28.39 -21.13
CA PRO A 26 6.24 -27.86 -19.85
C PRO A 26 4.77 -27.42 -19.86
N ASN A 27 4.26 -26.92 -20.99
CA ASN A 27 2.88 -26.43 -21.12
C ASN A 27 1.83 -27.54 -21.24
N LEU A 28 2.25 -28.80 -21.44
CA LEU A 28 1.34 -29.96 -21.47
C LEU A 28 1.04 -30.50 -20.07
N TYR A 29 1.88 -30.16 -19.10
CA TYR A 29 1.63 -30.47 -17.70
C TYR A 29 0.61 -29.47 -17.15
N GLY A 30 -0.33 -29.97 -16.34
CA GLY A 30 -1.41 -29.17 -15.78
C GLY A 30 -0.95 -28.33 -14.59
N GLU A 31 -1.92 -27.92 -13.77
CA GLU A 31 -1.67 -27.21 -12.52
C GLU A 31 -2.11 -28.07 -11.33
N ASP A 32 -1.30 -28.07 -10.28
CA ASP A 32 -1.57 -28.67 -8.99
C ASP A 32 -2.19 -27.66 -8.03
N ASN A 33 -3.15 -28.13 -7.22
CA ASN A 33 -3.72 -27.33 -6.14
C ASN A 33 -2.64 -27.05 -5.10
N ALA A 34 -2.38 -25.80 -4.77
CA ALA A 34 -1.34 -25.41 -3.84
C ALA A 34 -1.83 -24.42 -2.79
N VAL A 35 -1.28 -24.48 -1.59
CA VAL A 35 -1.41 -23.42 -0.59
C VAL A 35 -0.05 -22.72 -0.51
N GLN A 36 -0.08 -21.42 -0.64
CA GLN A 36 1.08 -20.56 -0.59
C GLN A 36 1.06 -19.74 0.69
N ILE A 37 2.22 -19.66 1.33
CA ILE A 37 2.39 -18.95 2.59
C ILE A 37 3.50 -17.93 2.39
N SER A 38 3.14 -16.66 2.54
CA SER A 38 4.07 -15.54 2.49
C SER A 38 4.09 -14.80 3.83
N GLY A 39 5.21 -14.16 4.15
CA GLY A 39 5.29 -13.26 5.30
C GLY A 39 4.58 -11.95 5.01
N SER A 40 3.75 -11.45 5.94
CA SER A 40 3.02 -10.20 5.71
C SER A 40 3.91 -8.94 5.78
N ARG A 41 5.05 -8.99 6.49
CA ARG A 41 6.03 -7.90 6.65
C ARG A 41 7.42 -8.42 7.07
N ASN A 42 7.68 -8.51 8.39
CA ASN A 42 8.94 -8.92 9.02
C ASN A 42 9.04 -10.43 9.28
N ALA A 43 7.93 -11.16 9.13
CA ALA A 43 7.93 -12.60 9.27
C ALA A 43 8.67 -13.23 8.09
N THR A 44 9.79 -13.90 8.37
CA THR A 44 10.51 -14.67 7.36
C THR A 44 10.00 -16.11 7.34
N VAL A 45 9.86 -16.66 6.14
CA VAL A 45 9.57 -18.08 5.96
C VAL A 45 10.88 -18.84 6.14
N THR A 46 10.96 -19.64 7.20
CA THR A 46 12.18 -20.38 7.58
C THR A 46 11.96 -21.90 7.44
N ALA A 47 13.04 -22.68 7.33
CA ALA A 47 12.96 -24.15 7.34
C ALA A 47 12.32 -24.71 8.63
N ALA A 48 12.38 -23.97 9.74
CA ALA A 48 11.68 -24.34 10.98
C ALA A 48 10.15 -24.24 10.81
N LEU A 49 9.67 -23.22 10.08
CA LEU A 49 8.26 -23.04 9.77
C LEU A 49 7.75 -24.17 8.86
N GLU A 50 8.54 -24.57 7.86
CA GLU A 50 8.22 -25.71 6.99
C GLU A 50 8.00 -27.00 7.79
N SER A 51 8.92 -27.33 8.71
CA SER A 51 8.80 -28.51 9.55
C SER A 51 7.58 -28.44 10.49
N ARG A 52 7.30 -27.26 11.06
CA ARG A 52 6.11 -27.02 11.90
C ARG A 52 4.83 -27.25 11.12
N ILE A 53 4.72 -26.67 9.93
CA ILE A 53 3.53 -26.78 9.07
C ILE A 53 3.31 -28.22 8.60
N THR A 54 4.37 -28.89 8.15
CA THR A 54 4.29 -30.28 7.69
C THR A 54 3.77 -31.20 8.81
N SER A 55 4.23 -30.97 10.04
CA SER A 55 3.77 -31.73 11.22
C SER A 55 2.31 -31.41 11.56
N ALA A 56 1.94 -30.11 11.56
CA ALA A 56 0.58 -29.67 11.88
C ALA A 56 -0.46 -30.19 10.86
N LEU A 57 -0.13 -30.19 9.57
CA LEU A 57 -0.98 -30.74 8.52
C LEU A 57 -1.10 -32.27 8.61
N ALA A 58 -0.02 -32.97 8.98
CA ALA A 58 -0.04 -34.41 9.20
C ALA A 58 -0.93 -34.80 10.39
N GLU A 59 -0.92 -34.03 11.49
CA GLU A 59 -1.80 -34.22 12.64
C GLU A 59 -3.29 -34.10 12.28
N GLN A 60 -3.62 -33.23 11.32
CA GLN A 60 -4.98 -33.06 10.80
C GLN A 60 -5.36 -34.06 9.70
N ASN A 61 -4.51 -35.03 9.38
CA ASN A 61 -4.68 -35.98 8.27
C ASN A 61 -4.89 -35.32 6.90
N ILE A 62 -4.26 -34.16 6.65
CA ILE A 62 -4.33 -33.48 5.36
C ILE A 62 -3.19 -34.01 4.47
N PRO A 63 -3.49 -34.64 3.32
CA PRO A 63 -2.46 -35.20 2.45
C PRO A 63 -1.68 -34.11 1.71
N ILE A 64 -0.36 -34.22 1.71
CA ILE A 64 0.56 -33.31 1.01
C ILE A 64 1.30 -34.09 -0.09
N LYS A 65 1.42 -33.52 -1.28
CA LYS A 65 2.25 -34.06 -2.37
C LYS A 65 3.72 -33.68 -2.19
N SER A 66 3.98 -32.39 -2.04
CA SER A 66 5.31 -31.84 -1.84
C SER A 66 5.24 -30.47 -1.16
N VAL A 67 6.36 -30.07 -0.55
CA VAL A 67 6.56 -28.74 -0.01
C VAL A 67 7.81 -28.19 -0.66
N GLU A 68 7.72 -26.98 -1.19
CA GLU A 68 8.81 -26.28 -1.86
C GLU A 68 8.95 -24.88 -1.31
N PHE A 69 10.20 -24.42 -1.23
CA PHE A 69 10.50 -23.04 -0.87
C PHE A 69 10.88 -22.28 -2.13
N GLU A 70 10.06 -21.30 -2.51
CA GLU A 70 10.24 -20.52 -3.73
C GLU A 70 10.06 -19.03 -3.43
N ASN A 71 10.98 -18.17 -3.87
CA ASN A 71 10.87 -16.71 -3.77
C ASN A 71 10.50 -16.17 -2.37
N GLU A 72 11.12 -16.69 -1.30
CA GLU A 72 10.84 -16.33 0.11
C GLU A 72 9.45 -16.75 0.62
N GLN A 73 8.80 -17.68 -0.08
CA GLN A 73 7.46 -18.17 0.21
C GLN A 73 7.48 -19.69 0.29
N LEU A 74 6.57 -20.25 1.10
CA LEU A 74 6.39 -21.69 1.19
C LEU A 74 5.22 -22.10 0.30
N LEU A 75 5.47 -23.01 -0.63
CA LEU A 75 4.48 -23.57 -1.54
C LEU A 75 4.21 -25.03 -1.14
N ILE A 76 2.98 -25.33 -0.77
CA ILE A 76 2.54 -26.66 -0.35
C ILE A 76 1.61 -27.20 -1.44
N ARG A 77 2.03 -28.24 -2.16
CA ARG A 77 1.19 -28.89 -3.17
C ARG A 77 0.30 -29.94 -2.54
N LEU A 78 -0.97 -29.92 -2.92
CA LEU A 78 -2.04 -30.78 -2.42
C LEU A 78 -2.66 -31.59 -3.56
N PRO A 79 -3.20 -32.78 -3.26
CA PRO A 79 -3.74 -33.66 -4.29
C PRO A 79 -5.04 -33.16 -4.93
N ASP A 80 -5.86 -32.41 -4.19
CA ASP A 80 -7.20 -32.01 -4.60
C ASP A 80 -7.63 -30.68 -3.96
N SER A 81 -8.70 -30.10 -4.49
CA SER A 81 -9.24 -28.80 -4.06
C SER A 81 -9.86 -28.83 -2.66
N ASP A 82 -10.45 -29.96 -2.23
CA ASP A 82 -11.01 -30.08 -0.88
C ASP A 82 -9.90 -30.10 0.18
N SER A 83 -8.81 -30.83 -0.10
CA SER A 83 -7.61 -30.83 0.72
C SER A 83 -6.96 -29.44 0.78
N GLN A 84 -6.93 -28.73 -0.35
CA GLN A 84 -6.43 -27.35 -0.43
C GLN A 84 -7.24 -26.39 0.45
N LEU A 85 -8.57 -26.43 0.38
CA LEU A 85 -9.43 -25.57 1.18
C LEU A 85 -9.26 -25.84 2.68
N LYS A 86 -9.22 -27.13 3.08
CA LYS A 86 -8.98 -27.53 4.47
C LYS A 86 -7.62 -27.08 4.97
N ALA A 87 -6.58 -27.23 4.14
CA ALA A 87 -5.23 -26.78 4.47
C ALA A 87 -5.19 -25.26 4.65
N ARG A 88 -5.80 -24.50 3.73
CA ARG A 88 -5.90 -23.05 3.83
C ARG A 88 -6.58 -22.63 5.13
N ASP A 89 -7.79 -23.14 5.41
CA ASP A 89 -8.57 -22.78 6.59
C ASP A 89 -7.86 -23.14 7.91
N PHE A 90 -7.15 -24.27 7.94
CA PHE A 90 -6.38 -24.69 9.10
C PHE A 90 -5.15 -23.79 9.31
N LEU A 91 -4.37 -23.56 8.25
CA LEU A 91 -3.14 -22.78 8.32
C LEU A 91 -3.40 -21.30 8.59
N ASP A 92 -4.48 -20.75 8.04
CA ASP A 92 -4.92 -19.37 8.30
C ASP A 92 -5.20 -19.14 9.80
N ARG A 93 -5.78 -20.13 10.48
CA ARG A 93 -6.02 -20.09 11.93
C ARG A 93 -4.75 -20.33 12.76
N GLU A 94 -3.91 -21.26 12.32
CA GLU A 94 -2.71 -21.67 13.07
C GLU A 94 -1.58 -20.63 12.97
N LEU A 95 -1.44 -19.99 11.81
CA LEU A 95 -0.35 -19.04 11.54
C LEU A 95 -0.71 -17.60 11.92
N GLY A 96 -2.00 -17.31 12.12
CA GLY A 96 -2.46 -16.00 12.57
C GLY A 96 -2.13 -14.87 11.60
N THR A 97 -1.97 -13.65 12.11
CA THR A 97 -1.83 -12.43 11.31
C THR A 97 -0.44 -12.18 10.72
N ASP A 98 0.56 -12.97 11.13
CA ASP A 98 1.96 -12.77 10.74
C ASP A 98 2.25 -13.30 9.33
N TYR A 99 1.45 -14.28 8.89
CA TYR A 99 1.58 -14.95 7.61
C TYR A 99 0.29 -14.83 6.80
N VAL A 100 0.45 -14.63 5.50
CA VAL A 100 -0.65 -14.63 4.54
C VAL A 100 -0.74 -16.03 3.94
N VAL A 101 -1.87 -16.70 4.13
CA VAL A 101 -2.14 -18.02 3.57
C VAL A 101 -3.12 -17.88 2.42
N ALA A 102 -2.64 -18.16 1.20
CA ALA A 102 -3.42 -18.04 -0.02
C ALA A 102 -3.53 -19.36 -0.77
N MET A 103 -4.67 -19.58 -1.43
CA MET A 103 -4.82 -20.67 -2.38
C MET A 103 -4.18 -20.26 -3.71
N ASN A 104 -3.35 -21.12 -4.27
CA ASN A 104 -2.68 -20.94 -5.56
C ASN A 104 -2.79 -22.21 -6.40
N LEU A 105 -2.54 -22.10 -7.70
CA LEU A 105 -2.37 -23.20 -8.62
C LEU A 105 -0.92 -23.19 -9.11
N ALA A 106 -0.16 -24.23 -8.77
CA ALA A 106 1.25 -24.35 -9.11
C ALA A 106 1.42 -25.22 -10.35
N PRO A 107 2.32 -24.91 -11.29
CA PRO A 107 2.55 -25.80 -12.43
C PRO A 107 3.06 -27.17 -12.00
N ASP A 108 2.51 -28.25 -12.58
CA ASP A 108 2.92 -29.64 -12.32
C ASP A 108 4.06 -30.07 -13.26
N THR A 109 5.03 -29.18 -13.46
CA THR A 109 6.15 -29.45 -14.36
C THR A 109 7.16 -30.35 -13.66
N PRO A 110 7.60 -31.48 -14.26
CA PRO A 110 8.58 -32.34 -13.62
C PRO A 110 9.93 -31.64 -13.42
N GLN A 111 10.55 -31.88 -12.27
CA GLN A 111 11.82 -31.25 -11.88
C GLN A 111 12.98 -31.47 -12.89
N TRP A 112 12.98 -32.60 -13.62
CA TRP A 112 13.99 -32.86 -14.66
C TRP A 112 13.85 -31.92 -15.87
N LEU A 113 12.63 -31.45 -16.16
CA LEU A 113 12.32 -30.54 -17.26
C LEU A 113 12.64 -29.10 -16.84
N GLU A 114 12.32 -28.74 -15.60
CA GLU A 114 12.72 -27.46 -15.00
C GLU A 114 14.24 -27.31 -14.91
N GLY A 115 14.96 -28.39 -14.53
CA GLY A 115 16.42 -28.41 -14.49
C GLY A 115 17.10 -28.20 -15.85
N LEU A 116 16.37 -28.40 -16.96
CA LEU A 116 16.81 -28.09 -18.32
C LEU A 116 16.44 -26.67 -18.77
N GLY A 117 15.85 -25.86 -17.88
CA GLY A 117 15.33 -24.52 -18.16
C GLY A 117 13.97 -24.52 -18.85
N GLY A 118 13.25 -25.65 -18.84
CA GLY A 118 11.91 -25.78 -19.39
C GLY A 118 10.85 -25.33 -18.38
N THR A 119 10.67 -24.02 -18.22
CA THR A 119 9.56 -23.48 -17.42
C THR A 119 8.31 -23.31 -18.28
N PRO A 120 7.10 -23.58 -17.75
CA PRO A 120 5.85 -23.32 -18.45
C PRO A 120 5.69 -21.83 -18.74
N MET A 121 4.95 -21.53 -19.82
CA MET A 121 4.62 -20.16 -20.17
C MET A 121 3.66 -19.57 -19.12
N LYS A 122 3.90 -18.30 -18.78
CA LYS A 122 2.98 -17.55 -17.94
C LYS A 122 1.65 -17.37 -18.66
N LEU A 123 0.61 -18.02 -18.15
CA LEU A 123 -0.73 -17.92 -18.68
C LEU A 123 -1.37 -16.61 -18.21
N GLY A 124 -1.93 -15.85 -19.15
CA GLY A 124 -2.75 -14.69 -18.82
C GLY A 124 -4.07 -15.07 -18.17
N LEU A 125 -4.80 -14.06 -17.70
CA LEU A 125 -6.11 -14.21 -17.04
C LEU A 125 -7.11 -15.07 -17.82
N ASP A 126 -7.13 -14.97 -19.15
CA ASP A 126 -8.06 -15.71 -20.00
C ASP A 126 -7.79 -17.22 -20.04
N LEU A 127 -6.54 -17.63 -19.81
CA LEU A 127 -6.11 -19.03 -19.86
C LEU A 127 -6.01 -19.66 -18.46
N ARG A 128 -5.61 -18.89 -17.44
CA ARG A 128 -5.47 -19.35 -16.05
C ARG A 128 -6.72 -19.11 -15.19
N GLY A 129 -7.65 -18.28 -15.68
CA GLY A 129 -8.74 -17.76 -14.86
C GLY A 129 -8.26 -16.75 -13.82
N GLY A 130 -9.21 -16.14 -13.11
CA GLY A 130 -8.96 -15.12 -12.09
C GLY A 130 -9.95 -13.95 -12.21
N VAL A 131 -9.51 -12.74 -11.83
CA VAL A 131 -10.35 -11.53 -11.91
C VAL A 131 -9.65 -10.34 -12.54
N HIS A 132 -10.46 -9.50 -13.16
CA HIS A 132 -10.10 -8.21 -13.69
C HIS A 132 -10.95 -7.13 -13.01
N PHE A 133 -10.32 -6.27 -12.21
CA PHE A 133 -10.97 -5.11 -11.62
C PHE A 133 -10.58 -3.84 -12.37
N LEU A 134 -11.57 -3.02 -12.67
CA LEU A 134 -11.39 -1.65 -13.10
C LEU A 134 -11.88 -0.74 -11.97
N MET A 135 -10.94 -0.05 -11.33
CA MET A 135 -11.20 0.84 -10.20
C MET A 135 -11.06 2.29 -10.66
N GLU A 136 -11.92 3.18 -10.17
CA GLU A 136 -11.90 4.61 -10.47
C GLU A 136 -11.54 5.36 -9.18
N VAL A 137 -10.62 6.32 -9.29
CA VAL A 137 -10.21 7.17 -8.16
C VAL A 137 -11.19 8.33 -8.06
N ASP A 138 -11.63 8.68 -6.84
CA ASP A 138 -12.48 9.85 -6.62
C ASP A 138 -11.66 11.15 -6.77
N MET A 139 -11.65 11.68 -7.99
CA MET A 139 -10.89 12.89 -8.30
C MET A 139 -11.51 14.14 -7.67
N ASN A 140 -12.83 14.13 -7.39
CA ASN A 140 -13.50 15.26 -6.77
C ASN A 140 -13.05 15.39 -5.32
N GLU A 141 -12.94 14.26 -4.61
CA GLU A 141 -12.40 14.25 -3.25
C GLU A 141 -10.93 14.69 -3.23
N ALA A 142 -10.11 14.20 -4.16
CA ALA A 142 -8.69 14.58 -4.24
C ALA A 142 -8.49 16.08 -4.54
N ILE A 143 -9.26 16.64 -5.48
CA ILE A 143 -9.22 18.08 -5.79
C ILE A 143 -9.78 18.88 -4.61
N GLY A 144 -10.88 18.43 -3.99
CA GLY A 144 -11.47 19.08 -2.83
C GLY A 144 -10.49 19.22 -1.67
N LYS A 145 -9.81 18.13 -1.30
CA LYS A 145 -8.73 18.16 -0.29
C LYS A 145 -7.62 19.14 -0.66
N SER A 146 -7.15 19.11 -1.92
CA SER A 146 -6.12 20.04 -2.37
C SER A 146 -6.56 21.52 -2.34
N LEU A 147 -7.86 21.80 -2.55
CA LEU A 147 -8.41 23.16 -2.40
C LEU A 147 -8.51 23.57 -0.92
N GLU A 148 -8.86 22.66 -0.02
CA GLU A 148 -8.85 22.90 1.44
C GLU A 148 -7.43 23.23 1.92
N ASP A 149 -6.43 22.51 1.42
CA ASP A 149 -5.02 22.77 1.70
C ASP A 149 -4.59 24.16 1.23
N ALA A 150 -4.92 24.51 -0.01
CA ALA A 150 -4.63 25.82 -0.59
C ALA A 150 -5.36 26.95 0.15
N GLU A 151 -6.57 26.71 0.65
CA GLU A 151 -7.33 27.67 1.47
C GLU A 151 -6.63 27.96 2.81
N SER A 152 -6.18 26.91 3.49
CA SER A 152 -5.42 27.01 4.75
C SER A 152 -4.10 27.78 4.53
N ASP A 153 -3.43 27.50 3.41
CA ASP A 153 -2.24 28.23 2.96
C ASP A 153 -2.50 29.71 2.75
N PHE A 154 -3.54 30.06 1.99
CA PHE A 154 -3.90 31.45 1.74
C PHE A 154 -4.22 32.19 3.03
N ARG A 155 -4.98 31.59 3.93
CA ARG A 155 -5.29 32.19 5.24
C ARG A 155 -4.02 32.49 6.04
N THR A 156 -3.02 31.64 5.94
CA THR A 156 -1.74 31.80 6.65
C THR A 156 -0.89 32.87 5.99
N ALA A 157 -0.67 32.77 4.68
CA ALA A 157 0.16 33.71 3.91
C ALA A 157 -0.39 35.16 3.96
N LEU A 158 -1.71 35.35 3.81
CA LEU A 158 -2.33 36.67 3.92
C LEU A 158 -2.19 37.28 5.31
N ARG A 159 -2.21 36.46 6.37
CA ARG A 159 -1.98 36.92 7.75
C ARG A 159 -0.53 37.37 7.97
N GLU A 160 0.43 36.63 7.42
CA GLU A 160 1.86 36.96 7.53
C GLU A 160 2.19 38.29 6.84
N GLU A 161 1.65 38.53 5.65
CA GLU A 161 1.77 39.80 4.91
C GLU A 161 0.85 40.92 5.44
N LYS A 162 0.09 40.65 6.51
CA LYS A 162 -0.86 41.59 7.15
C LYS A 162 -1.94 42.13 6.20
N LEU A 163 -2.27 41.37 5.16
CA LEU A 163 -3.35 41.66 4.23
C LEU A 163 -4.68 41.22 4.85
N ARG A 164 -5.56 42.18 5.15
CA ARG A 164 -6.82 41.91 5.86
C ARG A 164 -7.88 41.38 4.90
N TYR A 165 -8.22 40.10 5.04
CA TYR A 165 -9.36 39.48 4.37
C TYR A 165 -10.60 39.41 5.30
N ARG A 166 -11.79 39.31 4.70
CA ARG A 166 -13.07 39.10 5.40
C ARG A 166 -13.38 37.63 5.55
N SER A 167 -13.23 36.85 4.49
CA SER A 167 -13.39 35.40 4.51
C SER A 167 -12.59 34.75 3.38
N VAL A 168 -12.18 33.50 3.62
CA VAL A 168 -11.66 32.61 2.59
C VAL A 168 -12.52 31.36 2.68
N ASN A 169 -13.18 30.98 1.59
CA ASN A 169 -14.05 29.81 1.57
C ASN A 169 -13.76 28.97 0.33
N VAL A 170 -13.61 27.67 0.53
CA VAL A 170 -13.61 26.69 -0.55
C VAL A 170 -15.04 26.50 -1.04
N ARG A 171 -15.19 26.45 -2.36
CA ARG A 171 -16.41 26.00 -3.05
C ARG A 171 -16.03 24.95 -4.09
N ASP A 172 -17.02 24.35 -4.75
CA ASP A 172 -16.79 23.30 -5.74
C ASP A 172 -15.87 23.77 -6.89
N GLY A 173 -14.60 23.38 -6.82
CA GLY A 173 -13.58 23.64 -7.84
C GLY A 173 -12.86 24.99 -7.76
N TYR A 174 -13.09 25.81 -6.73
CA TYR A 174 -12.43 27.11 -6.57
C TYR A 174 -12.45 27.64 -5.14
N ILE A 175 -11.62 28.65 -4.87
CA ILE A 175 -11.53 29.34 -3.58
C ILE A 175 -11.95 30.79 -3.79
N ASP A 176 -12.92 31.27 -3.02
CA ASP A 176 -13.32 32.68 -3.01
C ASP A 176 -12.68 33.37 -1.80
N ILE A 177 -11.90 34.42 -2.06
CA ILE A 177 -11.27 35.27 -1.05
C ILE A 177 -11.96 36.63 -1.08
N GLN A 178 -12.64 37.00 0.00
CA GLN A 178 -13.32 38.29 0.08
C GLN A 178 -12.47 39.32 0.83
N PHE A 179 -12.30 40.50 0.24
CA PHE A 179 -11.56 41.62 0.82
C PHE A 179 -12.48 42.75 1.30
N ARG A 180 -11.90 43.75 1.96
CA ARG A 180 -12.62 44.94 2.47
C ARG A 180 -12.47 46.16 1.58
N ASP A 181 -11.32 46.28 0.93
CA ASP A 181 -10.89 47.45 0.18
C ASP A 181 -10.21 46.97 -1.12
N GLU A 182 -10.44 47.68 -2.22
CA GLU A 182 -9.86 47.40 -3.55
C GLU A 182 -8.33 47.42 -3.52
N GLU A 183 -7.73 48.39 -2.81
CA GLU A 183 -6.26 48.47 -2.66
C GLU A 183 -5.66 47.21 -2.00
N THR A 184 -6.40 46.58 -1.08
CA THR A 184 -5.93 45.34 -0.43
C THR A 184 -6.09 44.14 -1.36
N LEU A 185 -7.13 44.14 -2.20
CA LEU A 185 -7.37 43.12 -3.22
C LEU A 185 -6.22 43.11 -4.24
N ASP A 186 -5.88 44.26 -4.84
CA ASP A 186 -4.80 44.37 -5.82
C ASP A 186 -3.45 43.89 -5.25
N LYS A 187 -3.14 44.29 -4.01
CA LYS A 187 -1.93 43.86 -3.30
C LYS A 187 -1.93 42.35 -3.04
N ALA A 188 -3.08 41.79 -2.68
CA ALA A 188 -3.22 40.37 -2.42
C ALA A 188 -3.14 39.56 -3.72
N GLU A 189 -3.77 39.99 -4.80
CA GLU A 189 -3.68 39.36 -6.11
C GLU A 189 -2.21 39.28 -6.57
N PHE A 190 -1.50 40.42 -6.59
CA PHE A 190 -0.08 40.44 -6.98
C PHE A 190 0.79 39.54 -6.10
N PHE A 191 0.53 39.49 -4.79
CA PHE A 191 1.26 38.63 -3.86
C PHE A 191 0.98 37.14 -4.11
N LEU A 192 -0.29 36.78 -4.27
CA LEU A 192 -0.73 35.39 -4.44
C LEU A 192 -0.34 34.83 -5.81
N GLU A 193 -0.39 35.64 -6.88
CA GLU A 193 0.10 35.27 -8.21
C GLU A 193 1.60 34.96 -8.21
N ASN A 194 2.40 35.81 -7.56
CA ASN A 194 3.85 35.61 -7.51
C ASN A 194 4.24 34.40 -6.66
N ARG A 195 3.48 34.11 -5.60
CA ARG A 195 3.75 32.99 -4.69
C ARG A 195 3.28 31.65 -5.28
N ASN A 196 2.08 31.61 -5.86
CA ASN A 196 1.44 30.38 -6.30
C ASN A 196 1.14 30.44 -7.81
N ARG A 197 2.13 30.04 -8.61
CA ARG A 197 2.02 29.95 -10.08
C ARG A 197 1.07 28.86 -10.57
N ASP A 198 0.73 27.92 -9.68
CA ASP A 198 -0.13 26.78 -9.98
C ASP A 198 -1.62 27.16 -9.98
N LEU A 199 -1.96 28.37 -9.51
CA LEU A 199 -3.31 28.89 -9.38
C LEU A 199 -3.50 30.07 -10.34
N THR A 200 -4.71 30.16 -10.89
CA THR A 200 -5.20 31.28 -11.70
C THR A 200 -6.16 32.10 -10.85
N TYR A 201 -6.03 33.41 -10.93
CA TYR A 201 -6.83 34.34 -10.14
C TYR A 201 -7.74 35.13 -11.08
N GLN A 202 -8.96 35.38 -10.64
CA GLN A 202 -9.95 36.18 -11.34
C GLN A 202 -10.66 37.05 -10.33
N GLU A 203 -10.60 38.36 -10.52
CA GLU A 203 -11.45 39.28 -9.78
C GLU A 203 -12.91 39.10 -10.19
N MET A 204 -13.77 39.05 -9.19
CA MET A 204 -15.23 38.97 -9.30
C MET A 204 -15.85 40.20 -8.64
N ASP A 205 -17.14 40.42 -8.85
CA ASP A 205 -17.89 41.47 -8.16
C ASP A 205 -17.80 41.33 -6.62
N ASP A 206 -18.08 42.42 -5.90
CA ASP A 206 -18.08 42.52 -4.43
C ASP A 206 -16.70 42.30 -3.74
N LEU A 207 -15.62 42.72 -4.39
CA LEU A 207 -14.24 42.64 -3.86
C LEU A 207 -13.84 41.19 -3.54
N VAL A 208 -14.18 40.28 -4.45
CA VAL A 208 -13.88 38.85 -4.33
C VAL A 208 -12.81 38.48 -5.33
N LEU A 209 -11.70 37.91 -4.83
CA LEU A 209 -10.70 37.28 -5.67
C LEU A 209 -10.97 35.77 -5.70
N ARG A 210 -11.23 35.24 -6.89
CA ARG A 210 -11.45 33.81 -7.10
C ARG A 210 -10.17 33.15 -7.56
N ALA A 211 -9.69 32.16 -6.80
CA ALA A 211 -8.56 31.33 -7.17
C ALA A 211 -9.03 29.96 -7.68
N ARG A 212 -8.44 29.48 -8.79
CA ARG A 212 -8.69 28.17 -9.40
C ARG A 212 -7.37 27.50 -9.74
N PHE A 213 -7.27 26.20 -9.55
CA PHE A 213 -6.10 25.46 -10.03
C PHE A 213 -5.97 25.60 -11.55
N SER A 214 -4.75 25.83 -12.00
CA SER A 214 -4.42 25.76 -13.42
C SER A 214 -4.67 24.34 -13.96
N GLU A 215 -4.91 24.21 -15.26
CA GLU A 215 -5.08 22.91 -15.91
C GLU A 215 -3.86 21.99 -15.70
N GLN A 216 -2.66 22.57 -15.65
CA GLN A 216 -1.44 21.82 -15.34
C GLN A 216 -1.49 21.26 -13.92
N LYS A 217 -1.83 22.08 -12.92
CA LYS A 217 -1.91 21.62 -11.53
C LYS A 217 -2.99 20.57 -11.33
N LEU A 218 -4.14 20.74 -11.98
CA LEU A 218 -5.20 19.72 -11.96
C LEU A 218 -4.68 18.40 -12.55
N ALA A 219 -3.94 18.41 -13.66
CA ALA A 219 -3.35 17.19 -14.22
C ALA A 219 -2.33 16.54 -13.27
N GLU A 220 -1.51 17.33 -12.57
CA GLU A 220 -0.57 16.84 -11.56
C GLU A 220 -1.28 16.19 -10.37
N ILE A 221 -2.30 16.84 -9.81
CA ILE A 221 -3.13 16.29 -8.72
C ILE A 221 -3.74 14.95 -9.16
N ARG A 222 -4.28 14.89 -10.38
CA ARG A 222 -4.85 13.65 -10.92
C ARG A 222 -3.82 12.53 -11.04
N ASP A 223 -2.64 12.84 -11.56
CA ASP A 223 -1.57 11.84 -11.71
C ASP A 223 -1.04 11.34 -10.37
N TYR A 224 -0.89 12.25 -9.40
CA TYR A 224 -0.47 11.94 -8.04
C TYR A 224 -1.49 11.01 -7.35
N ALA A 225 -2.77 11.38 -7.37
CA ALA A 225 -3.83 10.57 -6.75
C ALA A 225 -3.88 9.15 -7.30
N VAL A 226 -3.70 8.99 -8.61
CA VAL A 226 -3.67 7.66 -9.25
C VAL A 226 -2.42 6.87 -8.86
N LYS A 227 -1.24 7.50 -8.86
CA LYS A 227 0.01 6.85 -8.45
C LYS A 227 -0.04 6.35 -7.00
N GLN A 228 -0.53 7.19 -6.09
CA GLN A 228 -0.67 6.84 -4.68
C GLN A 228 -1.59 5.62 -4.50
N ASN A 229 -2.76 5.64 -5.15
CA ASN A 229 -3.69 4.51 -5.09
C ASN A 229 -3.11 3.24 -5.73
N ILE A 230 -2.29 3.34 -6.80
CA ILE A 230 -1.59 2.17 -7.36
C ILE A 230 -0.70 1.50 -6.33
N THR A 231 0.07 2.27 -5.54
CA THR A 231 0.93 1.72 -4.49
C THR A 231 0.10 1.02 -3.40
N ILE A 232 -0.96 1.67 -2.93
CA ILE A 232 -1.88 1.10 -1.92
C ILE A 232 -2.48 -0.23 -2.42
N ILE A 233 -2.97 -0.25 -3.66
CA ILE A 233 -3.57 -1.44 -4.25
C ILE A 233 -2.52 -2.54 -4.43
N ARG A 234 -1.29 -2.22 -4.85
CA ARG A 234 -0.21 -3.20 -4.97
C ARG A 234 0.06 -3.92 -3.64
N ASN A 235 0.10 -3.17 -2.53
CA ASN A 235 0.31 -3.74 -1.20
C ASN A 235 -0.84 -4.67 -0.79
N ARG A 236 -2.10 -4.28 -1.05
CA ARG A 236 -3.28 -5.12 -0.80
C ARG A 236 -3.28 -6.40 -1.62
N VAL A 237 -2.82 -6.32 -2.86
CA VAL A 237 -2.75 -7.51 -3.70
C VAL A 237 -1.68 -8.49 -3.19
N ASN A 238 -0.57 -8.00 -2.65
CA ASN A 238 0.41 -8.86 -1.99
C ASN A 238 -0.21 -9.58 -0.77
N GLN A 239 -1.12 -8.92 -0.05
CA GLN A 239 -1.89 -9.53 1.05
C GLN A 239 -2.88 -10.61 0.59
N LEU A 240 -3.24 -10.65 -0.70
CA LEU A 240 -4.03 -11.73 -1.27
C LEU A 240 -3.17 -12.97 -1.62
N GLY A 241 -1.84 -12.88 -1.46
CA GLY A 241 -0.91 -13.96 -1.76
C GLY A 241 -0.85 -14.33 -3.25
N VAL A 242 -1.20 -13.39 -4.13
CA VAL A 242 -1.13 -13.59 -5.59
C VAL A 242 0.32 -13.44 -6.05
N ALA A 243 0.86 -14.45 -6.72
CA ALA A 243 2.26 -14.48 -7.12
C ALA A 243 2.63 -13.42 -8.17
N GLU A 244 1.71 -13.05 -9.07
CA GLU A 244 2.00 -12.15 -10.19
C GLU A 244 0.86 -11.18 -10.53
N PRO A 245 0.58 -10.19 -9.67
CA PRO A 245 -0.47 -9.24 -9.93
C PRO A 245 -0.05 -8.15 -10.91
N VAL A 246 -0.98 -7.75 -11.77
CA VAL A 246 -0.78 -6.60 -12.67
C VAL A 246 -1.62 -5.44 -12.17
N VAL A 247 -0.98 -4.42 -11.61
CA VAL A 247 -1.61 -3.16 -11.19
C VAL A 247 -1.06 -2.03 -12.04
N GLN A 248 -1.89 -1.45 -12.89
CA GLN A 248 -1.49 -0.43 -13.85
C GLN A 248 -2.52 0.69 -13.96
N LYS A 249 -2.07 1.87 -14.39
CA LYS A 249 -2.96 2.99 -14.73
C LYS A 249 -3.65 2.71 -16.06
N GLN A 250 -4.98 2.91 -16.12
CA GLN A 250 -5.77 2.84 -17.34
C GLN A 250 -6.46 4.19 -17.58
N GLY A 251 -5.98 4.96 -18.56
CA GLY A 251 -6.50 6.31 -18.80
C GLY A 251 -6.05 7.31 -17.74
N ALA A 252 -6.85 8.34 -17.48
CA ALA A 252 -6.48 9.43 -16.57
C ALA A 252 -6.80 9.14 -15.09
N GLU A 253 -7.89 8.43 -14.80
CA GLU A 253 -8.49 8.36 -13.45
C GLU A 253 -8.76 6.91 -12.99
N ARG A 254 -8.42 5.91 -13.82
CA ARG A 254 -8.71 4.50 -13.53
C ARG A 254 -7.45 3.67 -13.35
N ILE A 255 -7.59 2.62 -12.55
CA ILE A 255 -6.57 1.65 -12.25
C ILE A 255 -7.10 0.27 -12.65
N VAL A 256 -6.34 -0.44 -13.46
CA VAL A 256 -6.60 -1.83 -13.82
C VAL A 256 -5.82 -2.75 -12.90
N VAL A 257 -6.52 -3.71 -12.31
CA VAL A 257 -5.96 -4.73 -11.42
C VAL A 257 -6.32 -6.09 -11.99
N GLN A 258 -5.30 -6.91 -12.26
CA GLN A 258 -5.48 -8.28 -12.73
C GLN A 258 -4.85 -9.22 -11.73
N LEU A 259 -5.65 -10.19 -11.25
CA LEU A 259 -5.23 -11.20 -10.30
C LEU A 259 -5.42 -12.58 -10.96
N PRO A 260 -4.40 -13.11 -11.67
CA PRO A 260 -4.46 -14.44 -12.26
C PRO A 260 -4.52 -15.51 -11.16
N GLY A 261 -5.33 -16.56 -11.38
CA GLY A 261 -5.38 -17.71 -10.49
C GLY A 261 -6.05 -17.48 -9.13
N ILE A 262 -6.59 -16.28 -8.86
CA ILE A 262 -7.36 -16.06 -7.63
C ILE A 262 -8.69 -16.82 -7.70
N GLN A 263 -8.99 -17.58 -6.65
CA GLN A 263 -10.21 -18.38 -6.57
C GLN A 263 -11.37 -17.61 -5.89
N ASP A 264 -11.09 -16.87 -4.81
CA ASP A 264 -12.10 -16.07 -4.10
C ASP A 264 -12.13 -14.60 -4.59
N THR A 265 -13.03 -14.35 -5.54
CA THR A 265 -13.22 -13.02 -6.14
C THR A 265 -13.89 -12.01 -5.21
N ALA A 266 -14.73 -12.47 -4.30
CA ALA A 266 -15.49 -11.62 -3.39
C ALA A 266 -14.57 -11.11 -2.28
N GLN A 267 -13.78 -12.02 -1.70
CA GLN A 267 -12.74 -11.67 -0.73
C GLN A 267 -11.71 -10.70 -1.34
N ALA A 268 -11.28 -10.94 -2.58
CA ALA A 268 -10.38 -10.04 -3.29
C ALA A 268 -10.97 -8.63 -3.43
N LYS A 269 -12.24 -8.51 -3.83
CA LYS A 269 -12.93 -7.22 -3.94
C LYS A 269 -13.02 -6.49 -2.61
N GLU A 270 -13.32 -7.21 -1.53
CA GLU A 270 -13.47 -6.65 -0.20
C GLU A 270 -12.15 -6.13 0.36
N ILE A 271 -11.06 -6.90 0.22
CA ILE A 271 -9.71 -6.47 0.62
C ILE A 271 -9.23 -5.27 -0.21
N LEU A 272 -9.50 -5.26 -1.52
CA LEU A 272 -9.14 -4.15 -2.40
C LEU A 272 -9.92 -2.85 -2.09
N ASN A 273 -11.09 -2.93 -1.47
CA ASN A 273 -11.92 -1.78 -1.09
C ASN A 273 -11.68 -1.28 0.34
N ALA A 274 -10.87 -1.97 1.15
CA ALA A 274 -10.54 -1.50 2.50
C ALA A 274 -9.93 -0.08 2.45
N THR A 275 -9.81 0.61 3.58
CA THR A 275 -9.05 1.87 3.66
C THR A 275 -7.85 1.68 4.56
N ALA A 276 -6.71 2.25 4.18
CA ALA A 276 -5.52 2.27 5.02
C ALA A 276 -5.21 3.73 5.31
N THR A 277 -4.90 4.05 6.57
CA THR A 277 -4.61 5.40 7.01
C THR A 277 -3.41 5.40 7.94
N LEU A 278 -2.58 6.45 7.84
CA LEU A 278 -1.49 6.69 8.77
C LEU A 278 -1.93 7.62 9.89
N GLU A 279 -1.35 7.49 11.06
CA GLU A 279 -1.51 8.43 12.16
C GLU A 279 -0.17 8.69 12.85
N PHE A 280 0.16 9.95 13.07
CA PHE A 280 1.32 10.36 13.85
C PHE A 280 0.85 10.62 15.29
N ARG A 281 1.44 9.90 16.25
CA ARG A 281 1.08 9.97 17.67
C ARG A 281 2.33 10.17 18.52
N MET A 282 2.20 10.87 19.63
CA MET A 282 3.30 11.00 20.59
C MET A 282 3.48 9.71 21.38
N VAL A 283 4.72 9.37 21.70
CA VAL A 283 5.01 8.29 22.65
C VAL A 283 4.83 8.83 24.07
N ASP A 284 4.06 8.11 24.87
CA ASP A 284 3.86 8.41 26.28
C ASP A 284 5.10 7.99 27.06
N GLN A 285 5.82 8.97 27.61
CA GLN A 285 6.99 8.75 28.45
C GLN A 285 6.69 8.92 29.95
N ASP A 286 5.52 9.41 30.30
CA ASP A 286 5.16 9.72 31.69
C ASP A 286 4.70 8.45 32.43
N ASN A 287 4.25 7.43 31.69
CA ASN A 287 3.76 6.16 32.22
C ASN A 287 4.68 4.98 31.86
N ASP A 288 4.70 3.95 32.72
CA ASP A 288 5.53 2.76 32.50
C ASP A 288 4.85 1.77 31.52
N VAL A 289 5.55 1.46 30.43
CA VAL A 289 5.14 0.45 29.44
C VAL A 289 4.90 -0.92 30.10
N ARG A 290 5.63 -1.26 31.17
CA ARG A 290 5.48 -2.54 31.90
C ARG A 290 4.12 -2.67 32.57
N ASP A 291 3.59 -1.58 33.13
CA ASP A 291 2.25 -1.59 33.73
C ASP A 291 1.18 -1.73 32.65
N ALA A 292 1.38 -1.12 31.48
CA ALA A 292 0.52 -1.28 30.32
C ALA A 292 0.49 -2.73 29.80
N ILE A 293 1.65 -3.41 29.70
CA ILE A 293 1.74 -4.83 29.34
C ILE A 293 1.01 -5.71 30.36
N ALA A 294 1.06 -5.34 31.65
CA ALA A 294 0.32 -6.02 32.72
C ALA A 294 -1.20 -5.72 32.72
N GLY A 295 -1.72 -5.07 31.66
CA GLY A 295 -3.13 -4.75 31.47
C GLY A 295 -3.60 -3.46 32.14
N ARG A 296 -2.69 -2.67 32.74
CA ARG A 296 -3.00 -1.41 33.41
C ARG A 296 -2.59 -0.23 32.54
N VAL A 297 -3.30 -0.04 31.43
CA VAL A 297 -3.06 1.09 30.51
C VAL A 297 -3.67 2.38 31.09
N PRO A 298 -2.90 3.47 31.23
CA PRO A 298 -3.39 4.76 31.73
C PRO A 298 -4.55 5.34 30.89
N PRO A 299 -5.46 6.11 31.51
CA PRO A 299 -6.51 6.80 30.78
C PRO A 299 -5.89 7.90 29.91
N GLY A 300 -5.90 7.70 28.59
CA GLY A 300 -5.32 8.63 27.62
C GLY A 300 -4.20 8.02 26.79
N SER A 301 -3.71 6.84 27.17
CA SER A 301 -2.66 6.11 26.46
C SER A 301 -3.21 4.83 25.83
N GLN A 302 -2.51 4.34 24.81
CA GLN A 302 -2.81 3.10 24.12
C GLN A 302 -1.50 2.34 23.93
N LEU A 303 -1.50 1.06 24.32
CA LEU A 303 -0.39 0.17 24.05
C LEU A 303 -0.52 -0.37 22.63
N LEU A 304 0.48 -0.09 21.79
CA LEU A 304 0.66 -0.71 20.47
C LEU A 304 2.03 -1.39 20.41
N TYR A 305 2.32 -2.02 19.28
CA TYR A 305 3.56 -2.76 19.06
C TYR A 305 4.26 -2.31 17.79
N GLU A 306 5.59 -2.19 17.86
CA GLU A 306 6.52 -2.07 16.74
C GLU A 306 7.19 -3.43 16.55
N GLY A 307 6.64 -4.26 15.66
CA GLY A 307 6.96 -5.69 15.63
C GLY A 307 6.64 -6.36 16.97
N GLU A 308 7.65 -6.86 17.69
CA GLU A 308 7.48 -7.43 19.04
C GLU A 308 7.67 -6.41 20.17
N ARG A 309 8.10 -5.17 19.86
CA ARG A 309 8.43 -4.17 20.88
C ARG A 309 7.17 -3.41 21.32
N PRO A 310 6.80 -3.44 22.61
CA PRO A 310 5.67 -2.68 23.11
C PRO A 310 6.00 -1.19 23.14
N VAL A 311 5.13 -0.36 22.58
CA VAL A 311 5.24 1.10 22.56
C VAL A 311 3.95 1.69 23.14
N LEU A 312 4.09 2.48 24.20
CA LEU A 312 2.96 3.20 24.78
C LEU A 312 2.79 4.54 24.08
N LEU A 313 1.62 4.77 23.48
CA LEU A 313 1.31 5.97 22.71
C LEU A 313 0.21 6.77 23.37
N ASP A 314 0.25 8.09 23.18
CA ASP A 314 -0.90 8.95 23.47
C ASP A 314 -2.05 8.61 22.50
N LYS A 315 -3.28 8.51 23.00
CA LYS A 315 -4.48 8.36 22.16
C LYS A 315 -4.74 9.59 21.27
N ARG A 316 -4.14 10.73 21.62
CA ARG A 316 -4.31 11.97 20.86
C ARG A 316 -3.46 11.92 19.59
N VAL A 317 -4.14 11.91 18.45
CA VAL A 317 -3.50 12.00 17.13
C VAL A 317 -2.96 13.42 16.91
N VAL A 318 -1.70 13.50 16.50
CA VAL A 318 -1.02 14.76 16.16
C VAL A 318 -1.44 15.18 14.75
N VAL A 319 -1.22 14.30 13.78
CA VAL A 319 -1.56 14.47 12.37
C VAL A 319 -1.99 13.12 11.80
N THR A 320 -3.01 13.11 10.96
CA THR A 320 -3.46 11.93 10.19
C THR A 320 -2.83 11.93 8.80
N GLY A 321 -2.69 10.76 8.19
CA GLY A 321 -2.14 10.55 6.85
C GLY A 321 -2.93 11.25 5.73
N ASN A 322 -4.19 11.63 6.00
CA ASN A 322 -4.97 12.48 5.10
C ASN A 322 -4.32 13.83 4.81
N HIS A 323 -3.40 14.26 5.68
CA HIS A 323 -2.66 15.51 5.52
C HIS A 323 -1.32 15.34 4.79
N ILE A 324 -1.02 14.16 4.24
CA ILE A 324 0.20 13.91 3.48
C ILE A 324 -0.06 14.27 2.02
N ILE A 325 0.68 15.26 1.49
CA ILE A 325 0.65 15.68 0.09
C ILE A 325 1.67 14.91 -0.74
N ASP A 326 2.82 14.57 -0.17
CA ASP A 326 3.87 13.83 -0.87
C ASP A 326 4.66 12.94 0.08
N ALA A 327 5.15 11.81 -0.43
CA ALA A 327 5.98 10.88 0.30
C ALA A 327 6.99 10.24 -0.66
N ASN A 328 8.29 10.42 -0.38
CA ASN A 328 9.36 9.92 -1.23
C ASN A 328 10.33 9.06 -0.42
N SER A 329 10.54 7.82 -0.86
CA SER A 329 11.57 6.93 -0.35
C SER A 329 12.95 7.38 -0.83
N GLY A 330 13.94 7.42 0.05
CA GLY A 330 15.31 7.77 -0.27
C GLY A 330 16.30 7.08 0.67
N VAL A 331 17.55 7.53 0.59
CA VAL A 331 18.60 7.17 1.55
C VAL A 331 19.09 8.44 2.22
N ASP A 332 19.49 8.34 3.48
CA ASP A 332 20.11 9.43 4.22
C ASP A 332 21.60 9.59 3.86
N GLU A 333 22.28 10.56 4.47
CA GLU A 333 23.70 10.83 4.25
C GLU A 333 24.62 9.67 4.67
N TYR A 334 24.12 8.74 5.48
CA TYR A 334 24.84 7.56 5.96
C TYR A 334 24.48 6.30 5.16
N GLY A 335 23.65 6.43 4.12
CA GLY A 335 23.20 5.31 3.29
C GLY A 335 22.08 4.47 3.93
N LEU A 336 21.47 4.93 5.02
CA LEU A 336 20.32 4.27 5.65
C LEU A 336 19.02 4.66 4.92
N PRO A 337 18.05 3.75 4.81
CA PRO A 337 16.75 4.07 4.22
C PRO A 337 16.00 5.16 5.01
N GLN A 338 15.35 6.07 4.29
CA GLN A 338 14.50 7.11 4.87
C GLN A 338 13.28 7.39 3.99
N VAL A 339 12.21 7.93 4.57
CA VAL A 339 11.05 8.45 3.84
C VAL A 339 10.90 9.93 4.14
N SER A 340 10.90 10.76 3.10
CA SER A 340 10.62 12.19 3.21
C SER A 340 9.12 12.42 3.00
N ILE A 341 8.46 13.00 4.00
CA ILE A 341 7.03 13.29 3.99
C ILE A 341 6.82 14.80 3.90
N SER A 342 5.94 15.20 2.99
CA SER A 342 5.40 16.55 2.88
C SER A 342 3.93 16.55 3.26
N LEU A 343 3.59 17.41 4.20
CA LEU A 343 2.24 17.64 4.70
C LEU A 343 1.62 18.86 4.04
N ASP A 344 0.29 18.87 4.02
CA ASP A 344 -0.48 20.08 3.78
C ASP A 344 -0.28 21.12 4.88
N SER A 345 -0.87 22.29 4.67
CA SER A 345 -0.66 23.41 5.58
C SER A 345 -1.43 23.31 6.88
N GLU A 346 -2.56 22.60 6.91
CA GLU A 346 -3.23 22.29 8.17
C GLU A 346 -2.42 21.28 9.01
N GLY A 347 -1.99 20.18 8.39
CA GLY A 347 -1.14 19.13 8.93
C GLY A 347 0.21 19.67 9.38
N GLY A 348 0.88 20.47 8.55
CA GLY A 348 2.15 21.11 8.88
C GLY A 348 2.03 22.09 10.04
N ASN A 349 0.91 22.82 10.14
CA ASN A 349 0.63 23.68 11.29
C ASN A 349 0.36 22.88 12.57
N LYS A 350 -0.38 21.76 12.48
CA LYS A 350 -0.60 20.83 13.61
C LYS A 350 0.72 20.23 14.08
N MET A 351 1.54 19.76 13.14
CA MET A 351 2.86 19.17 13.38
C MET A 351 3.81 20.18 14.01
N SER A 352 3.87 21.40 13.47
CA SER A 352 4.71 22.50 13.96
C SER A 352 4.40 22.89 15.40
N ARG A 353 3.11 23.03 15.73
CA ARG A 353 2.70 23.33 17.11
C ARG A 353 3.08 22.20 18.07
N ASN A 354 2.84 20.95 17.67
CA ASN A 354 3.11 19.80 18.52
C ASN A 354 4.62 19.58 18.72
N THR A 355 5.40 19.61 17.65
CA THR A 355 6.85 19.36 17.69
C THR A 355 7.62 20.47 18.42
N ARG A 356 7.15 21.72 18.34
CA ARG A 356 7.75 22.86 19.08
C ARG A 356 7.83 22.62 20.59
N GLU A 357 6.80 22.03 21.17
CA GLU A 357 6.71 21.77 22.62
C GLU A 357 7.29 20.40 23.02
N ASN A 358 7.61 19.55 22.04
CA ASN A 358 8.00 18.16 22.24
C ASN A 358 9.35 17.81 21.58
N VAL A 359 10.22 18.78 21.34
CA VAL A 359 11.58 18.53 20.84
C VAL A 359 12.34 17.61 21.80
N GLY A 360 12.98 16.58 21.26
CA GLY A 360 13.68 15.54 22.01
C GLY A 360 12.80 14.37 22.45
N LYS A 361 11.47 14.46 22.30
CA LYS A 361 10.55 13.36 22.58
C LYS A 361 10.34 12.47 21.34
N PRO A 362 10.03 11.17 21.52
CA PRO A 362 9.73 10.26 20.43
C PRO A 362 8.29 10.44 19.94
N MET A 363 8.13 10.27 18.63
CA MET A 363 6.87 10.25 17.92
C MET A 363 6.79 8.94 17.14
N ALA A 364 5.63 8.31 17.18
CA ALA A 364 5.34 7.08 16.47
C ALA A 364 4.50 7.35 15.23
N THR A 365 4.83 6.63 14.16
CA THR A 365 3.99 6.51 12.97
C THR A 365 3.19 5.22 13.09
N VAL A 366 1.87 5.35 13.21
CA VAL A 366 0.92 4.24 13.34
C VAL A 366 0.27 3.99 12.00
N PHE A 367 0.38 2.76 11.51
CA PHE A 367 -0.37 2.28 10.36
C PHE A 367 -1.66 1.64 10.84
N ILE A 368 -2.76 2.07 10.24
CA ILE A 368 -4.08 1.56 10.54
C ILE A 368 -4.62 0.95 9.26
N GLU A 369 -4.87 -0.35 9.31
CA GLU A 369 -5.48 -1.10 8.22
C GLU A 369 -6.68 -1.88 8.76
N TYR A 370 -7.68 -2.08 7.90
CA TYR A 370 -8.79 -2.95 8.20
C TYR A 370 -8.52 -4.31 7.57
N LYS A 371 -8.20 -5.31 8.39
CA LYS A 371 -7.96 -6.69 7.96
C LYS A 371 -9.25 -7.49 8.05
N ALA A 372 -9.51 -8.32 7.04
CA ALA A 372 -10.62 -9.26 7.08
C ALA A 372 -10.31 -10.38 8.08
N THR A 373 -11.23 -10.66 8.99
CA THR A 373 -11.09 -11.73 10.01
C THR A 373 -11.37 -13.12 9.43
N GLY A 374 -11.85 -13.21 8.19
CA GLY A 374 -12.35 -14.45 7.59
C GLY A 374 -13.74 -14.87 8.07
N GLU A 375 -14.26 -14.24 9.13
CA GLU A 375 -15.62 -14.46 9.63
C GLU A 375 -16.64 -13.58 8.89
N ARG A 376 -17.86 -14.09 8.74
CA ARG A 376 -18.97 -13.42 8.06
C ARG A 376 -20.05 -12.99 9.05
N ASP A 377 -20.59 -11.79 8.87
CA ASP A 377 -21.69 -11.28 9.67
C ASP A 377 -23.03 -11.93 9.30
N ALA A 378 -24.11 -11.59 10.02
CA ALA A 378 -25.45 -12.11 9.76
C ALA A 378 -26.01 -11.74 8.36
N ASN A 379 -25.37 -10.80 7.64
CA ASN A 379 -25.72 -10.36 6.31
C ASN A 379 -24.75 -10.88 5.23
N ASP A 380 -23.92 -11.88 5.57
CA ASP A 380 -22.96 -12.51 4.66
C ASP A 380 -21.84 -11.57 4.16
N LYS A 381 -21.45 -10.56 4.95
CA LYS A 381 -20.29 -9.69 4.69
C LYS A 381 -19.09 -10.07 5.55
N LEU A 382 -17.86 -9.91 5.04
CA LEU A 382 -16.68 -10.13 5.87
C LEU A 382 -16.63 -9.10 7.01
N ILE A 383 -16.32 -9.58 8.20
CA ILE A 383 -16.06 -8.73 9.35
C ILE A 383 -14.63 -8.24 9.25
N PHE A 384 -14.48 -6.92 9.18
CA PHE A 384 -13.19 -6.26 9.21
C PHE A 384 -12.83 -5.87 10.64
N GLU A 385 -11.62 -6.22 11.05
CA GLU A 385 -11.04 -5.77 12.30
C GLU A 385 -10.01 -4.67 12.03
N ARG A 386 -10.03 -3.64 12.88
CA ARG A 386 -9.09 -2.53 12.82
C ARG A 386 -7.76 -2.99 13.41
N HIS A 387 -6.77 -3.19 12.56
CA HIS A 387 -5.42 -3.54 12.94
C HIS A 387 -4.56 -2.26 12.99
N GLU A 388 -3.96 -1.99 14.15
CA GLU A 388 -3.07 -0.85 14.36
C GLU A 388 -1.67 -1.35 14.69
N GLU A 389 -0.67 -0.87 13.96
CA GLU A 389 0.72 -1.27 14.14
C GLU A 389 1.61 -0.02 14.12
N VAL A 390 2.60 0.03 15.01
CA VAL A 390 3.62 1.08 14.96
C VAL A 390 4.66 0.66 13.93
N ILE A 391 4.81 1.44 12.85
CA ILE A 391 5.82 1.14 11.84
C ILE A 391 7.19 1.64 12.28
N ASN A 392 7.22 2.81 12.93
CA ASN A 392 8.46 3.45 13.29
C ASN A 392 8.27 4.39 14.47
N VAL A 393 9.25 4.41 15.37
CA VAL A 393 9.40 5.42 16.43
C VAL A 393 10.65 6.28 16.19
N ALA A 394 10.43 7.55 15.85
CA ALA A 394 11.50 8.52 15.60
C ALA A 394 11.55 9.61 16.67
N THR A 395 12.75 10.11 16.98
CA THR A 395 12.92 11.23 17.92
C THR A 395 12.78 12.57 17.20
N ILE A 396 11.96 13.47 17.75
CA ILE A 396 11.77 14.82 17.22
C ILE A 396 13.07 15.62 17.43
N ARG A 397 13.80 15.91 16.35
CA ARG A 397 15.07 16.67 16.41
C ARG A 397 14.90 18.19 16.36
N GLY A 398 13.71 18.68 16.01
CA GLY A 398 13.43 20.11 15.90
C GLY A 398 11.95 20.37 15.65
N GLN A 399 11.60 21.64 15.43
CA GLN A 399 10.26 22.03 15.04
C GLN A 399 10.03 21.70 13.56
N PHE A 400 9.14 20.75 13.28
CA PHE A 400 8.80 20.34 11.91
C PHE A 400 7.56 21.07 11.43
N ALA A 401 7.67 21.76 10.30
CA ALA A 401 6.52 22.40 9.66
C ALA A 401 5.84 21.43 8.69
N SER A 402 5.84 21.74 7.40
CA SER A 402 5.26 20.89 6.35
C SER A 402 6.14 19.69 5.98
N ASN A 403 7.45 19.73 6.21
CA ASN A 403 8.35 18.65 5.76
C ASN A 403 9.05 18.00 6.95
N PHE A 404 9.08 16.66 6.95
CA PHE A 404 9.87 15.87 7.91
C PHE A 404 10.30 14.54 7.29
N GLN A 405 11.23 13.87 7.96
CA GLN A 405 11.80 12.59 7.52
C GLN A 405 11.53 11.52 8.55
N ILE A 406 11.08 10.34 8.10
CA ILE A 406 11.06 9.12 8.88
C ILE A 406 12.38 8.39 8.64
N THR A 407 13.12 8.13 9.72
CA THR A 407 14.43 7.46 9.68
C THR A 407 14.41 6.23 10.59
N GLY A 408 15.42 5.36 10.46
CA GLY A 408 15.50 4.14 11.27
C GLY A 408 14.58 3.02 10.76
N LEU A 409 14.36 2.98 9.44
CA LEU A 409 13.70 1.87 8.77
C LEU A 409 14.70 0.73 8.56
N ASP A 410 14.24 -0.51 8.69
CA ASP A 410 15.10 -1.70 8.67
C ASP A 410 15.56 -2.05 7.25
N SER A 411 14.79 -1.67 6.22
CA SER A 411 15.13 -1.98 4.83
C SER A 411 14.71 -0.92 3.80
N PRO A 412 15.40 -0.83 2.64
CA PRO A 412 14.94 -0.02 1.51
C PRO A 412 13.59 -0.46 0.93
N LYS A 413 13.17 -1.71 1.16
CA LYS A 413 11.87 -2.23 0.73
C LYS A 413 10.76 -1.66 1.60
N GLU A 414 10.95 -1.71 2.92
CA GLU A 414 10.05 -1.09 3.89
C GLU A 414 9.85 0.41 3.61
N ALA A 415 10.93 1.14 3.32
CA ALA A 415 10.85 2.56 2.96
C ALA A 415 10.08 2.86 1.65
N ARG A 416 9.90 1.88 0.75
CA ARG A 416 9.10 2.03 -0.47
C ARG A 416 7.65 1.64 -0.30
N ASP A 417 7.39 0.71 0.61
CA ASP A 417 6.07 0.16 0.87
C ASP A 417 5.26 1.07 1.84
N LEU A 418 5.97 1.83 2.67
CA LEU A 418 5.50 2.89 3.57
C LEU A 418 5.22 4.18 2.80
#